data_AF-A0A9X1T844-F1
#
_entry.id   AF-A0A9X1T844-F1
#
_cell.length_a   1.000
_cell.length_b   1.000
_cell.length_c   1.000
_cell.angle_alpha   90.00
_cell.angle_beta   90.00
_cell.angle_gamma   90.00
#
_symmetry.space_group_name_H-M   'P 1'
#
loop_
_entity.id
_entity.type
_entity.pdbx_description
1 polymer ?
#
loop_
_entity_poly.entity_id
_entity_poly.type
_entity_poly.pdbx_seq_one_letter_code
_entity_poly.pdbx_strand_id
1 'polypeptide(L)'
;MECSNLIATALKQGDVSAFLFKGSADLALIEDLQKVLFELGFKKELKLDKYEVDGDFGPATADAVAAFATKNKLTDDGTSVSNSLAKLMLQRHSFLPEMYLLWSIYNSDLRAKKYISRGTRMSVTAIQLMLFERGYAEQLNFQKFGADGMYGDSTRKAMKAYARDNQIDSDGDLLTRPLMDLMLRDINAFYGKNWSDLAVNNLPSANSPLVLFEASRFQGKPCRADVLFVPTLEMINQHAERANVFVHVTSSFRTSANVAGAIVKPATRSNHMAGHAIDMNVVYDNKKQLADSKVLAKYPQVPEPVRLFIKSIIDDPNLRWGGNFQAKDPVHIDDNLNQDLARWDQRYQAMQKAVQLGG
;
A
#
# COMPACT_ATOMS: atom_id res chain seq x y z
N MET A 1 7.71 -8.92 4.20
CA MET A 1 6.31 -8.85 4.57
C MET A 1 5.86 -7.41 4.42
N GLU A 2 5.24 -7.12 3.27
CA GLU A 2 3.95 -6.44 3.38
C GLU A 2 3.19 -7.22 4.47
N CYS A 3 2.82 -6.58 5.58
CA CYS A 3 2.24 -7.24 6.76
C CYS A 3 0.85 -7.85 6.50
N SER A 4 0.51 -8.17 5.25
CA SER A 4 -0.82 -8.62 4.84
C SER A 4 -0.80 -9.61 3.66
N ASN A 5 0.37 -10.16 3.32
CA ASN A 5 0.44 -11.09 2.18
C ASN A 5 -0.24 -12.43 2.48
N LEU A 6 -0.35 -12.86 3.73
CA LEU A 6 -0.99 -14.14 4.05
C LEU A 6 -2.51 -14.00 3.99
N ILE A 7 -3.10 -12.96 4.57
CA ILE A 7 -4.54 -12.69 4.46
C ILE A 7 -4.96 -12.49 3.00
N ALA A 8 -4.19 -11.71 2.24
CA ALA A 8 -4.47 -11.50 0.81
C ALA A 8 -4.34 -12.79 -0.01
N THR A 9 -3.45 -13.70 0.38
CA THR A 9 -3.29 -15.01 -0.27
C THR A 9 -4.42 -15.96 0.12
N ALA A 10 -4.78 -16.04 1.39
CA ALA A 10 -5.91 -16.83 1.88
C ALA A 10 -7.23 -16.40 1.20
N LEU A 11 -7.44 -15.09 1.02
CA LEU A 11 -8.59 -14.56 0.28
C LEU A 11 -8.67 -15.03 -1.19
N LYS A 12 -7.52 -15.28 -1.83
CA LYS A 12 -7.48 -15.82 -3.19
C LYS A 12 -7.75 -17.32 -3.23
N GLN A 13 -7.41 -18.03 -2.15
CA GLN A 13 -7.58 -19.47 -2.02
C GLN A 13 -9.03 -19.85 -1.64
N GLY A 14 -9.79 -18.96 -1.00
CA GLY A 14 -11.22 -19.16 -0.77
C GLY A 14 -11.73 -18.58 0.54
N ASP A 15 -12.36 -19.43 1.35
CA ASP A 15 -13.02 -19.06 2.60
C ASP A 15 -12.02 -18.86 3.75
N VAL A 16 -11.64 -17.61 4.00
CA VAL A 16 -10.69 -17.25 5.07
C VAL A 16 -11.24 -17.55 6.46
N SER A 17 -12.57 -17.62 6.61
CA SER A 17 -13.18 -17.92 7.92
C SER A 17 -12.85 -19.34 8.40
N ALA A 18 -12.45 -20.24 7.49
CA ALA A 18 -11.96 -21.58 7.83
C ALA A 18 -10.57 -21.57 8.51
N PHE A 19 -9.86 -20.44 8.51
CA PHE A 19 -8.51 -20.32 9.07
C PHE A 19 -8.39 -19.17 10.08
N LEU A 20 -9.15 -18.10 9.93
CA LEU A 20 -9.19 -16.97 10.85
C LEU A 20 -10.42 -17.06 11.76
N PHE A 21 -10.34 -17.91 12.78
CA PHE A 21 -11.36 -18.04 13.81
C PHE A 21 -10.74 -18.37 15.17
N LYS A 22 -11.50 -18.12 16.23
CA LYS A 22 -11.07 -18.37 17.61
C LYS A 22 -10.76 -19.86 17.83
N GLY A 23 -9.52 -20.15 18.23
CA GLY A 23 -9.02 -21.52 18.41
C GLY A 23 -8.47 -22.18 17.14
N SER A 24 -8.32 -21.44 16.05
CA SER A 24 -7.60 -21.91 14.87
C SER A 24 -6.13 -22.22 15.19
N ALA A 25 -5.57 -23.21 14.49
CA ALA A 25 -4.17 -23.61 14.59
C ALA A 25 -3.25 -22.90 13.57
N ASP A 26 -3.78 -22.03 12.72
CA ASP A 26 -3.00 -21.32 11.69
C ASP A 26 -2.32 -20.07 12.27
N LEU A 27 -1.29 -20.30 13.09
CA LEU A 27 -0.56 -19.25 13.81
C LEU A 27 -0.03 -18.17 12.87
N ALA A 28 0.52 -18.56 11.71
CA ALA A 28 1.13 -17.62 10.78
C ALA A 28 0.10 -16.65 10.17
N LEU A 29 -1.08 -17.16 9.80
CA LEU A 29 -2.15 -16.32 9.28
C LEU A 29 -2.74 -15.41 10.36
N ILE A 30 -2.84 -15.90 11.61
CA ILE A 30 -3.32 -15.11 12.75
C ILE A 30 -2.32 -14.01 13.12
N GLU A 31 -1.01 -14.29 13.10
CA GLU A 31 0.00 -13.25 13.29
C GLU A 31 -0.11 -12.14 12.24
N ASP A 32 -0.38 -12.50 10.97
CA ASP A 32 -0.61 -11.52 9.88
C ASP A 32 -1.84 -10.66 10.20
N LEU A 33 -2.94 -11.28 10.66
CA LEU A 33 -4.15 -10.56 11.11
C LEU A 33 -3.86 -9.60 12.26
N GLN A 34 -3.16 -10.06 13.30
CA GLN A 34 -2.80 -9.25 14.46
C GLN A 34 -1.92 -8.06 14.06
N LYS A 35 -0.95 -8.26 13.16
CA LYS A 35 -0.12 -7.17 12.59
C LYS A 35 -0.96 -6.15 11.82
N VAL A 36 -1.88 -6.60 10.96
CA VAL A 36 -2.81 -5.71 10.24
C VAL A 36 -3.66 -4.88 11.22
N LEU A 37 -4.27 -5.52 12.22
CA LEU A 37 -5.10 -4.84 13.22
C LEU A 37 -4.29 -3.86 14.07
N PHE A 38 -3.07 -4.22 14.44
CA PHE A 38 -2.14 -3.32 15.11
C PHE A 38 -1.86 -2.06 14.29
N GLU A 39 -1.51 -2.22 13.02
CA GLU A 39 -1.22 -1.12 12.10
C GLU A 39 -2.44 -0.22 11.86
N LEU A 40 -3.64 -0.81 11.88
CA LEU A 40 -4.92 -0.11 11.85
C LEU A 40 -5.29 0.60 13.16
N GLY A 41 -4.45 0.50 14.19
CA GLY A 41 -4.57 1.23 15.45
C GLY A 41 -5.26 0.49 16.60
N PHE A 42 -5.47 -0.83 16.49
CA PHE A 42 -6.16 -1.66 17.49
C PHE A 42 -5.21 -2.30 18.51
N LYS A 43 -4.05 -1.66 18.78
CA LYS A 43 -3.04 -2.13 19.74
C LYS A 43 -3.64 -2.47 21.11
N LYS A 44 -4.55 -1.60 21.60
CA LYS A 44 -5.13 -1.70 22.94
C LYS A 44 -6.04 -2.93 23.05
N GLU A 45 -6.88 -3.14 22.05
CA GLU A 45 -7.81 -4.27 21.95
C GLU A 45 -7.05 -5.59 21.87
N LEU A 46 -5.97 -5.61 21.07
CA LEU A 46 -5.03 -6.73 20.97
C LEU A 46 -4.23 -6.96 22.27
N LYS A 47 -4.20 -6.00 23.21
CA LYS A 47 -3.43 -6.09 24.46
C LYS A 47 -1.95 -6.43 24.21
N LEU A 48 -1.36 -5.84 23.16
CA LEU A 48 0.00 -6.18 22.72
C LEU A 48 1.08 -5.92 23.76
N ASP A 49 0.87 -5.01 24.71
CA ASP A 49 1.80 -4.78 25.82
C ASP A 49 1.93 -6.01 26.75
N LYS A 50 1.00 -6.97 26.64
CA LYS A 50 0.97 -8.21 27.43
C LYS A 50 1.24 -9.46 26.59
N TYR A 51 0.66 -9.57 25.40
CA TYR A 51 0.66 -10.80 24.61
C TYR A 51 1.60 -10.75 23.40
N GLU A 52 2.11 -9.58 23.02
CA GLU A 52 2.81 -9.39 21.74
C GLU A 52 1.96 -9.86 20.55
N VAL A 53 2.59 -10.06 19.39
CA VAL A 53 1.95 -10.75 18.25
C VAL A 53 2.31 -12.23 18.38
N ASP A 54 1.39 -13.02 18.92
CA ASP A 54 1.62 -14.41 19.33
C ASP A 54 1.01 -15.45 18.37
N GLY A 55 0.21 -15.03 17.40
CA GLY A 55 -0.50 -15.92 16.50
C GLY A 55 -1.67 -16.67 17.17
N ASP A 56 -2.06 -16.32 18.41
CA ASP A 56 -3.24 -16.89 19.05
C ASP A 56 -4.49 -16.07 18.70
N PHE A 57 -5.49 -16.74 18.13
CA PHE A 57 -6.81 -16.15 17.98
C PHE A 57 -7.60 -16.32 19.29
N GLY A 58 -7.08 -15.72 20.36
CA GLY A 58 -7.70 -15.69 21.67
C GLY A 58 -8.70 -14.55 21.83
N PRO A 59 -9.17 -14.30 23.07
CA PRO A 59 -10.10 -13.21 23.37
C PRO A 59 -9.63 -11.82 22.92
N ALA A 60 -8.32 -11.52 23.01
CA ALA A 60 -7.79 -10.21 22.61
C ALA A 60 -7.86 -9.99 21.08
N THR A 61 -7.55 -11.02 20.30
CA THR A 61 -7.70 -11.00 18.84
C THR A 61 -9.17 -10.83 18.46
N ALA A 62 -10.09 -11.55 19.12
CA ALA A 62 -11.53 -11.40 18.89
C ALA A 62 -12.04 -10.00 19.25
N ASP A 63 -11.62 -9.44 20.39
CA ASP A 63 -11.95 -8.06 20.81
C ASP A 63 -11.52 -7.06 19.72
N ALA A 64 -10.33 -7.23 19.14
CA ALA A 64 -9.80 -6.35 18.10
C ALA A 64 -10.55 -6.48 16.77
N VAL A 65 -10.92 -7.70 16.35
CA VAL A 65 -11.74 -7.93 15.14
C VAL A 65 -13.13 -7.30 15.31
N ALA A 66 -13.79 -7.52 16.45
CA ALA A 66 -15.10 -6.94 16.74
C ALA A 66 -15.04 -5.40 16.78
N ALA A 67 -13.99 -4.83 17.37
CA ALA A 67 -13.77 -3.40 17.39
C ALA A 67 -13.54 -2.82 15.98
N PHE A 68 -12.75 -3.51 15.14
CA PHE A 68 -12.57 -3.12 13.74
C PHE A 68 -13.89 -3.13 12.96
N ALA A 69 -14.67 -4.19 13.10
CA ALA A 69 -15.99 -4.31 12.46
C ALA A 69 -16.92 -3.17 12.90
N THR A 70 -17.02 -2.93 14.22
CA THR A 70 -17.84 -1.86 14.80
C THR A 70 -17.44 -0.48 14.28
N LYS A 71 -16.14 -0.17 14.26
CA LYS A 71 -15.59 1.08 13.70
C LYS A 71 -15.91 1.26 12.21
N ASN A 72 -16.06 0.16 11.50
CA ASN A 72 -16.44 0.14 10.09
C ASN A 72 -17.94 -0.09 9.87
N LYS A 73 -18.77 0.20 10.88
CA LYS A 73 -20.24 0.15 10.83
C LYS A 73 -20.81 -1.24 10.54
N LEU A 74 -20.07 -2.29 10.90
CA LEU A 74 -20.50 -3.68 10.80
C LEU A 74 -20.76 -4.25 12.20
N THR A 75 -21.74 -5.14 12.32
CA THR A 75 -21.99 -5.92 13.53
C THR A 75 -21.32 -7.27 13.38
N ASP A 76 -20.32 -7.55 14.21
CA ASP A 76 -19.54 -8.79 14.20
C ASP A 76 -19.08 -9.07 15.65
N ASP A 77 -19.09 -10.34 16.07
CA ASP A 77 -18.65 -10.73 17.42
C ASP A 77 -17.13 -10.96 17.51
N GLY A 78 -16.44 -10.87 16.38
CA GLY A 78 -14.99 -10.98 16.26
C GLY A 78 -14.45 -12.40 16.42
N THR A 79 -15.29 -13.41 16.62
CA THR A 79 -14.84 -14.80 16.82
C THR A 79 -14.39 -15.49 15.54
N SER A 80 -14.68 -14.89 14.38
CA SER A 80 -14.15 -15.29 13.07
C SER A 80 -14.00 -14.08 12.15
N VAL A 81 -13.17 -14.20 11.11
CA VAL A 81 -13.01 -13.17 10.08
C VAL A 81 -13.59 -13.68 8.76
N SER A 82 -14.71 -13.09 8.35
CA SER A 82 -15.32 -13.37 7.05
C SER A 82 -14.50 -12.80 5.90
N ASN A 83 -14.70 -13.33 4.69
CA ASN A 83 -14.05 -12.83 3.48
C ASN A 83 -14.31 -11.33 3.20
N SER A 84 -15.51 -10.83 3.51
CA SER A 84 -15.85 -9.41 3.37
C SER A 84 -15.09 -8.55 4.39
N LEU A 85 -15.01 -9.01 5.64
CA LEU A 85 -14.29 -8.31 6.69
C LEU A 85 -12.78 -8.27 6.44
N ALA A 86 -12.19 -9.39 6.01
CA ALA A 86 -10.78 -9.45 5.63
C ALA A 86 -10.46 -8.51 4.46
N LYS A 87 -11.30 -8.47 3.41
CA LYS A 87 -11.14 -7.51 2.30
C LYS A 87 -11.18 -6.06 2.79
N LEU A 88 -12.10 -5.75 3.71
CA LEU A 88 -12.21 -4.41 4.27
C LEU A 88 -10.99 -4.04 5.12
N MET A 89 -10.47 -4.95 5.95
CA MET A 89 -9.23 -4.76 6.70
C MET A 89 -8.07 -4.43 5.77
N LEU A 90 -7.86 -5.23 4.72
CA LEU A 90 -6.80 -5.01 3.74
C LEU A 90 -6.97 -3.68 2.99
N GLN A 91 -8.21 -3.32 2.66
CA GLN A 91 -8.49 -2.05 2.01
C GLN A 91 -8.13 -0.87 2.94
N ARG A 92 -8.58 -0.88 4.20
CA ARG A 92 -8.22 0.16 5.19
C ARG A 92 -6.71 0.22 5.42
N HIS A 93 -6.08 -0.94 5.53
CA HIS A 93 -4.64 -1.07 5.74
C HIS A 93 -3.84 -0.48 4.58
N SER A 94 -4.29 -0.71 3.34
CA SER A 94 -3.65 -0.16 2.14
C SER A 94 -3.68 1.37 2.03
N PHE A 95 -4.58 2.05 2.75
CA PHE A 95 -4.67 3.51 2.80
C PHE A 95 -3.83 4.14 3.91
N LEU A 96 -3.28 3.35 4.84
CA LEU A 96 -2.50 3.88 5.97
C LEU A 96 -1.35 4.81 5.55
N PRO A 97 -0.55 4.52 4.50
CA PRO A 97 0.53 5.42 4.08
C PRO A 97 0.06 6.84 3.79
N GLU A 98 -1.08 6.98 3.11
CA GLU A 98 -1.66 8.28 2.77
C GLU A 98 -2.29 8.96 3.98
N MET A 99 -2.88 8.18 4.89
CA MET A 99 -3.40 8.70 6.16
C MET A 99 -2.27 9.22 7.04
N TYR A 100 -1.13 8.53 7.07
CA TYR A 100 0.08 9.01 7.75
C TYR A 100 0.57 10.31 7.12
N LEU A 101 0.57 10.43 5.78
CA LEU A 101 0.98 11.66 5.10
C LEU A 101 0.05 12.83 5.44
N LEU A 102 -1.26 12.60 5.46
CA LEU A 102 -2.23 13.61 5.89
C LEU A 102 -1.98 14.03 7.35
N TRP A 103 -1.73 13.07 8.24
CA TRP A 103 -1.37 13.35 9.64
C TRP A 103 -0.07 14.15 9.77
N SER A 104 0.94 13.88 8.93
CA SER A 104 2.17 14.66 8.90
C SER A 104 1.95 16.09 8.42
N ILE A 105 1.21 16.26 7.32
CA ILE A 105 0.85 17.58 6.79
C ILE A 105 0.08 18.38 7.86
N TYR A 106 -0.85 17.73 8.55
CA TYR A 106 -1.62 18.32 9.64
C TYR A 106 -0.75 18.88 10.77
N ASN A 107 0.25 18.11 11.18
CA ASN A 107 1.22 18.50 12.22
C ASN A 107 2.32 19.44 11.70
N SER A 108 2.40 19.66 10.38
CA SER A 108 3.39 20.53 9.76
C SER A 108 2.96 22.01 9.72
N ASP A 109 3.92 22.85 9.34
CA ASP A 109 3.66 24.24 9.03
C ASP A 109 3.07 24.41 7.62
N LEU A 110 1.80 24.82 7.56
CA LEU A 110 1.04 24.96 6.32
C LEU A 110 1.31 26.26 5.56
N ARG A 111 2.38 27.02 5.90
CA ARG A 111 2.86 28.12 5.05
C ARG A 111 3.11 27.67 3.61
N ALA A 112 3.58 26.43 3.43
CA ALA A 112 3.61 25.78 2.13
C ALA A 112 2.23 25.18 1.79
N LYS A 113 1.49 25.85 0.90
CA LYS A 113 0.17 25.38 0.44
C LYS A 113 0.23 23.95 -0.10
N LYS A 114 -0.63 23.08 0.42
CA LYS A 114 -0.79 21.68 -0.02
C LYS A 114 -2.15 21.50 -0.69
N TYR A 115 -2.21 20.67 -1.72
CA TYR A 115 -3.39 20.52 -2.57
C TYR A 115 -3.73 19.04 -2.74
N ILE A 116 -5.03 18.70 -2.69
CA ILE A 116 -5.51 17.33 -2.88
C ILE A 116 -5.22 16.85 -4.32
N SER A 117 -5.31 17.75 -5.29
CA SER A 117 -4.96 17.50 -6.71
C SER A 117 -3.52 17.07 -6.93
N ARG A 118 -2.63 17.35 -5.97
CA ARG A 118 -1.22 16.92 -5.98
C ARG A 118 -0.98 15.67 -5.13
N GLY A 119 -2.04 15.08 -4.58
CA GLY A 119 -1.99 13.83 -3.85
C GLY A 119 -1.82 12.62 -4.77
N THR A 120 -1.44 11.50 -4.17
CA THR A 120 -1.30 10.20 -4.83
C THR A 120 -2.65 9.66 -5.31
N ARG A 121 -2.65 8.76 -6.29
CA ARG A 121 -3.89 8.07 -6.73
C ARG A 121 -4.59 7.40 -5.55
N MET A 122 -3.83 6.78 -4.66
CA MET A 122 -4.34 6.11 -3.47
C MET A 122 -4.94 7.09 -2.45
N SER A 123 -4.32 8.27 -2.27
CA SER A 123 -4.81 9.30 -1.34
C SER A 123 -6.13 9.89 -1.82
N VAL A 124 -6.24 10.08 -3.14
CA VAL A 124 -7.47 10.54 -3.77
C VAL A 124 -8.54 9.45 -3.68
N THR A 125 -8.20 8.17 -3.89
CA THR A 125 -9.14 7.05 -3.68
C THR A 125 -9.63 7.02 -2.23
N ALA A 126 -8.75 7.19 -1.24
CA ALA A 126 -9.13 7.24 0.18
C ALA A 126 -10.10 8.40 0.47
N ILE A 127 -9.84 9.60 -0.08
CA ILE A 127 -10.72 10.75 0.03
C ILE A 127 -12.06 10.49 -0.65
N GLN A 128 -12.08 9.93 -1.86
CA GLN A 128 -13.31 9.59 -2.58
C GLN A 128 -14.16 8.57 -1.81
N LEU A 129 -13.53 7.56 -1.20
CA LEU A 129 -14.24 6.59 -0.37
C LEU A 129 -14.76 7.22 0.93
N MET A 130 -13.97 8.05 1.60
CA MET A 130 -14.41 8.80 2.77
C MET A 130 -15.64 9.67 2.42
N LEU A 131 -15.58 10.42 1.32
CA LEU A 131 -16.69 11.25 0.84
C LEU A 131 -17.93 10.39 0.50
N PHE A 132 -17.75 9.26 -0.19
CA PHE A 132 -18.83 8.31 -0.46
C PHE A 132 -19.50 7.83 0.83
N GLU A 133 -18.72 7.42 1.83
CA GLU A 133 -19.16 6.99 3.16
C GLU A 133 -19.87 8.09 3.97
N ARG A 134 -19.62 9.36 3.63
CA ARG A 134 -20.29 10.53 4.19
C ARG A 134 -21.49 11.00 3.38
N GLY A 135 -21.89 10.25 2.35
CA GLY A 135 -23.10 10.49 1.58
C GLY A 135 -22.91 11.32 0.31
N TYR A 136 -21.67 11.61 -0.10
CA TYR A 136 -21.37 12.43 -1.28
C TYR A 136 -21.29 11.64 -2.60
N ALA A 137 -21.96 10.47 -2.65
CA ALA A 137 -21.92 9.57 -3.81
C ALA A 137 -22.41 10.25 -5.11
N GLU A 138 -23.43 11.11 -5.01
CA GLU A 138 -23.97 11.85 -6.15
C GLU A 138 -22.96 12.86 -6.71
N GLN A 139 -22.33 13.66 -5.86
CA GLN A 139 -21.34 14.66 -6.27
C GLN A 139 -20.10 14.01 -6.87
N LEU A 140 -19.70 12.86 -6.32
CA LEU A 140 -18.62 12.01 -6.86
C LEU A 140 -18.96 11.36 -8.20
N ASN A 141 -20.24 11.32 -8.59
CA ASN A 141 -20.72 10.45 -9.66
C ASN A 141 -20.21 9.01 -9.48
N PHE A 142 -20.34 8.52 -8.24
CA PHE A 142 -19.68 7.31 -7.78
C PHE A 142 -20.15 6.07 -8.53
N GLN A 143 -21.40 6.05 -9.00
CA GLN A 143 -21.91 4.94 -9.84
C GLN A 143 -21.13 4.79 -11.15
N LYS A 144 -20.65 5.90 -11.72
CA LYS A 144 -19.90 5.90 -12.98
C LYS A 144 -18.40 5.68 -12.79
N PHE A 145 -17.80 6.37 -11.82
CA PHE A 145 -16.35 6.41 -11.67
C PHE A 145 -15.83 5.59 -10.49
N GLY A 146 -16.67 5.34 -9.49
CA GLY A 146 -16.22 4.80 -8.20
C GLY A 146 -15.16 5.68 -7.55
N ALA A 147 -14.28 5.07 -6.76
CA ALA A 147 -13.09 5.72 -6.21
C ALA A 147 -11.88 5.49 -7.13
N ASP A 148 -11.89 6.12 -8.31
CA ASP A 148 -10.89 5.94 -9.37
C ASP A 148 -9.49 6.49 -9.04
N GLY A 149 -9.36 7.26 -7.96
CA GLY A 149 -8.12 7.91 -7.53
C GLY A 149 -7.72 9.11 -8.38
N MET A 150 -8.62 9.61 -9.23
CA MET A 150 -8.40 10.81 -10.04
C MET A 150 -9.06 12.02 -9.38
N TYR A 151 -8.29 13.08 -9.17
CA TYR A 151 -8.81 14.33 -8.63
C TYR A 151 -9.38 15.21 -9.76
N GLY A 152 -10.54 14.80 -10.28
CA GLY A 152 -11.28 15.53 -11.31
C GLY A 152 -12.42 16.39 -10.75
N ASP A 153 -13.24 16.94 -11.66
CA ASP A 153 -14.35 17.84 -11.32
C ASP A 153 -15.35 17.23 -10.34
N SER A 154 -15.67 15.94 -10.47
CA SER A 154 -16.55 15.23 -9.54
C SER A 154 -15.97 15.17 -8.12
N THR A 155 -14.67 14.87 -7.98
CA THR A 155 -13.99 14.84 -6.68
C THR A 155 -13.93 16.23 -6.07
N ARG A 156 -13.58 17.27 -6.85
CA ARG A 156 -13.59 18.66 -6.37
C ARG A 156 -15.00 19.11 -5.99
N LYS A 157 -16.03 18.77 -6.76
CA LYS A 157 -17.44 19.07 -6.45
C LYS A 157 -17.86 18.45 -5.12
N ALA A 158 -17.50 17.18 -4.89
CA ALA A 158 -17.79 16.49 -3.65
C ALA A 158 -17.05 17.12 -2.46
N MET A 159 -15.77 17.48 -2.60
CA MET A 159 -15.01 18.20 -1.56
C MET A 159 -15.63 19.56 -1.22
N LYS A 160 -16.07 20.33 -2.22
CA LYS A 160 -16.76 21.61 -1.99
C LYS A 160 -18.07 21.42 -1.24
N ALA A 161 -18.88 20.43 -1.63
CA ALA A 161 -20.12 20.11 -0.94
C ALA A 161 -19.85 19.70 0.51
N TYR A 162 -18.88 18.81 0.71
CA TYR A 162 -18.45 18.33 2.03
C TYR A 162 -17.97 19.46 2.95
N ALA A 163 -17.12 20.36 2.45
CA ALA A 163 -16.67 21.53 3.20
C ALA A 163 -17.84 22.46 3.55
N ARG A 164 -18.67 22.80 2.55
CA ARG A 164 -19.83 23.69 2.73
C ARG A 164 -20.84 23.15 3.74
N ASP A 165 -21.16 21.86 3.69
CA ASP A 165 -22.10 21.21 4.61
C ASP A 165 -21.57 21.22 6.06
N ASN A 166 -20.26 21.34 6.23
CA ASN A 166 -19.59 21.53 7.51
C ASN A 166 -19.19 22.99 7.78
N GLN A 167 -19.75 23.96 7.03
CA GLN A 167 -19.55 25.40 7.20
C GLN A 167 -18.08 25.85 7.04
N ILE A 168 -17.31 25.15 6.21
CA ILE A 168 -15.92 25.47 5.88
C ILE A 168 -15.87 26.09 4.49
N ASP A 169 -15.29 27.29 4.38
CA ASP A 169 -14.96 27.86 3.08
C ASP A 169 -13.79 27.09 2.44
N SER A 170 -14.01 26.59 1.24
CA SER A 170 -13.05 25.74 0.53
C SER A 170 -13.30 25.80 -0.97
N ASP A 171 -12.21 25.89 -1.74
CA ASP A 171 -12.25 25.71 -3.18
C ASP A 171 -12.39 24.22 -3.57
N GLY A 172 -12.29 23.32 -2.58
CA GLY A 172 -12.33 21.87 -2.70
C GLY A 172 -10.96 21.22 -2.76
N ASP A 173 -9.87 21.96 -3.00
CA ASP A 173 -8.55 21.41 -3.34
C ASP A 173 -7.44 21.83 -2.36
N LEU A 174 -7.42 23.09 -1.93
CA LEU A 174 -6.45 23.56 -0.96
C LEU A 174 -6.72 22.92 0.42
N LEU A 175 -5.70 22.26 0.98
CA LEU A 175 -5.75 21.71 2.33
C LEU A 175 -5.55 22.83 3.37
N THR A 176 -6.65 23.42 3.82
CA THR A 176 -6.68 24.36 4.96
C THR A 176 -6.76 23.61 6.29
N ARG A 177 -6.37 24.25 7.40
CA ARG A 177 -6.51 23.63 8.75
C ARG A 177 -7.94 23.15 9.02
N PRO A 178 -8.99 23.97 8.86
CA PRO A 178 -10.36 23.51 9.11
C PRO A 178 -10.75 22.30 8.27
N LEU A 179 -10.37 22.27 6.99
CA LEU A 179 -10.69 21.15 6.11
C LEU A 179 -9.96 19.88 6.54
N MET A 180 -8.68 19.97 6.91
CA MET A 180 -7.92 18.82 7.40
C MET A 180 -8.41 18.32 8.76
N ASP A 181 -8.77 19.21 9.68
CA ASP A 181 -9.38 18.83 10.97
C ASP A 181 -10.65 18.01 10.73
N LEU A 182 -11.50 18.48 9.82
CA LEU A 182 -12.73 17.79 9.41
C LEU A 182 -12.43 16.41 8.79
N MET A 183 -11.51 16.36 7.81
CA MET A 183 -11.14 15.10 7.14
C MET A 183 -10.57 14.09 8.15
N LEU A 184 -9.64 14.50 9.02
CA LEU A 184 -9.02 13.62 10.01
C LEU A 184 -10.03 13.14 11.05
N ARG A 185 -10.91 14.02 11.54
CA ARG A 185 -12.03 13.61 12.41
C ARG A 185 -12.84 12.49 11.75
N ASP A 186 -13.13 12.64 10.47
CA ASP A 186 -14.00 11.75 9.74
C ASP A 186 -13.34 10.43 9.34
N ILE A 187 -12.03 10.45 9.08
CA ILE A 187 -11.16 9.29 8.90
C ILE A 187 -11.03 8.50 10.21
N ASN A 188 -10.78 9.18 11.33
CA ASN A 188 -10.58 8.57 12.66
C ASN A 188 -11.77 7.72 13.13
N ALA A 189 -12.94 7.89 12.51
CA ALA A 189 -14.10 7.06 12.76
C ALA A 189 -13.87 5.58 12.38
N PHE A 190 -13.01 5.29 11.40
CA PHE A 190 -12.81 3.95 10.83
C PHE A 190 -11.59 3.19 11.39
N TYR A 191 -10.72 3.87 12.13
CA TYR A 191 -9.47 3.33 12.64
C TYR A 191 -9.45 3.27 14.17
N GLY A 192 -8.57 2.43 14.71
CA GLY A 192 -8.30 2.37 16.14
C GLY A 192 -7.57 3.62 16.62
N LYS A 193 -7.68 3.97 17.91
CA LYS A 193 -7.26 5.27 18.45
C LYS A 193 -5.78 5.59 18.19
N ASN A 194 -4.95 4.57 18.02
CA ASN A 194 -3.49 4.67 17.91
C ASN A 194 -2.98 4.49 16.48
N TRP A 195 -3.85 4.55 15.46
CA TRP A 195 -3.40 4.34 14.07
C TRP A 195 -2.32 5.35 13.67
N SER A 196 -2.48 6.62 14.04
CA SER A 196 -1.55 7.70 13.70
C SER A 196 -0.25 7.69 14.51
N ASP A 197 -0.17 6.92 15.60
CA ASP A 197 1.07 6.81 16.40
C ASP A 197 2.19 6.16 15.57
N LEU A 198 1.78 5.31 14.62
CA LEU A 198 2.67 4.68 13.66
C LEU A 198 3.01 5.60 12.48
N ALA A 199 2.42 6.80 12.37
CA ALA A 199 2.64 7.68 11.24
C ALA A 199 4.10 8.16 11.18
N VAL A 200 4.65 8.64 12.31
CA VAL A 200 6.06 9.07 12.39
C VAL A 200 6.97 7.97 11.84
N ASN A 201 6.67 6.74 12.26
CA ASN A 201 7.40 5.52 11.96
C ASN A 201 7.27 5.02 10.51
N ASN A 202 6.17 5.35 9.83
CA ASN A 202 5.84 4.81 8.50
C ASN A 202 5.86 5.87 7.39
N LEU A 203 6.15 7.11 7.74
CA LEU A 203 6.38 8.17 6.77
C LEU A 203 7.80 8.11 6.25
N PRO A 204 8.02 8.48 4.98
CA PRO A 204 9.36 8.81 4.52
C PRO A 204 9.85 10.02 5.35
N SER A 205 10.64 9.79 6.40
CA SER A 205 11.41 10.86 7.00
C SER A 205 12.43 11.34 5.96
N ALA A 206 12.84 12.61 6.00
CA ALA A 206 13.79 13.16 5.02
C ALA A 206 15.15 12.40 5.00
N ASN A 207 15.42 11.59 6.03
CA ASN A 207 16.60 10.76 6.18
C ASN A 207 16.32 9.24 6.04
N SER A 208 15.06 8.84 5.84
CA SER A 208 14.71 7.43 5.66
C SER A 208 15.18 6.94 4.29
N PRO A 209 15.85 5.79 4.20
CA PRO A 209 16.12 5.17 2.91
C PRO A 209 14.84 4.63 2.25
N LEU A 210 13.75 4.43 3.01
CA LEU A 210 12.49 3.91 2.49
C LEU A 210 11.60 5.06 2.01
N VAL A 211 11.31 5.07 0.71
CA VAL A 211 10.44 6.06 0.07
C VAL A 211 9.20 5.40 -0.51
N LEU A 212 8.16 6.22 -0.75
CA LEU A 212 7.04 5.86 -1.60
C LEU A 212 7.25 6.52 -2.97
N PHE A 213 7.55 5.71 -3.98
CA PHE A 213 7.78 6.17 -5.34
C PHE A 213 6.47 6.25 -6.13
N GLU A 214 6.30 7.34 -6.88
CA GLU A 214 5.20 7.54 -7.80
C GLU A 214 5.66 8.21 -9.09
N ALA A 215 5.03 7.84 -10.21
CA ALA A 215 5.27 8.47 -11.49
C ALA A 215 4.07 8.29 -12.44
N SER A 216 4.05 9.04 -13.54
CA SER A 216 2.90 9.17 -14.45
C SER A 216 2.41 7.84 -15.05
N ARG A 217 3.29 6.84 -15.17
CA ARG A 217 3.00 5.52 -15.71
C ARG A 217 2.96 4.43 -14.64
N PHE A 218 3.04 4.76 -13.36
CA PHE A 218 2.91 3.81 -12.26
C PHE A 218 1.48 3.81 -11.70
N GLN A 219 0.97 2.62 -11.40
CA GLN A 219 -0.32 2.40 -10.76
C GLN A 219 -0.31 1.04 -10.02
N GLY A 220 -1.41 0.66 -9.37
CA GLY A 220 -1.50 -0.58 -8.61
C GLY A 220 -1.19 -0.37 -7.14
N LYS A 221 -0.44 -1.30 -6.53
CA LYS A 221 -0.01 -1.17 -5.13
C LYS A 221 0.98 -0.01 -4.94
N PRO A 222 1.06 0.59 -3.74
CA PRO A 222 2.11 1.54 -3.38
C PRO A 222 3.51 0.99 -3.70
N CYS A 223 4.32 1.77 -4.43
CA CYS A 223 5.69 1.38 -4.78
C CYS A 223 6.65 1.84 -3.68
N ARG A 224 6.82 1.01 -2.65
CA ARG A 224 7.79 1.23 -1.58
C ARG A 224 9.17 0.82 -2.06
N ALA A 225 10.14 1.72 -2.01
CA ALA A 225 11.45 1.51 -2.59
C ALA A 225 12.57 2.12 -1.75
N ASP A 226 13.78 1.67 -1.98
CA ASP A 226 14.97 2.38 -1.50
C ASP A 226 15.11 3.70 -2.27
N VAL A 227 15.46 4.79 -1.59
CA VAL A 227 15.79 6.09 -2.20
C VAL A 227 16.86 5.94 -3.29
N LEU A 228 17.78 4.99 -3.14
CA LEU A 228 18.82 4.70 -4.14
C LEU A 228 18.31 3.94 -5.37
N PHE A 229 17.10 3.37 -5.31
CA PHE A 229 16.42 2.72 -6.43
C PHE A 229 15.50 3.69 -7.20
N VAL A 230 15.20 4.87 -6.64
CA VAL A 230 14.33 5.88 -7.29
C VAL A 230 14.79 6.26 -8.70
N PRO A 231 16.08 6.53 -8.98
CA PRO A 231 16.51 6.83 -10.34
C PRO A 231 16.18 5.70 -11.33
N THR A 232 16.26 4.45 -10.90
CA THR A 232 15.89 3.29 -11.70
C THR A 232 14.39 3.24 -11.96
N LEU A 233 13.57 3.54 -10.96
CA LEU A 233 12.10 3.62 -11.11
C LEU A 233 11.68 4.76 -12.06
N GLU A 234 12.38 5.90 -12.04
CA GLU A 234 12.17 6.98 -13.01
C GLU A 234 12.51 6.55 -14.44
N MET A 235 13.59 5.79 -14.63
CA MET A 235 13.93 5.21 -15.93
C MET A 235 12.85 4.24 -16.42
N ILE A 236 12.35 3.35 -15.54
CA ILE A 236 11.23 2.45 -15.85
C ILE A 236 10.00 3.25 -16.27
N ASN A 237 9.69 4.37 -15.59
CA ASN A 237 8.57 5.23 -15.95
C ASN A 237 8.73 5.83 -17.36
N GLN A 238 9.92 6.32 -17.70
CA GLN A 238 10.20 6.86 -19.03
C GLN A 238 10.07 5.79 -20.12
N HIS A 239 10.55 4.58 -19.87
CA HIS A 239 10.40 3.44 -20.76
C HIS A 239 8.92 3.09 -20.97
N ALA A 240 8.12 3.07 -19.90
CA ALA A 240 6.69 2.85 -19.97
C ALA A 240 5.96 3.95 -20.76
N GLU A 241 6.39 5.20 -20.61
CA GLU A 241 5.84 6.34 -21.33
C GLU A 241 6.09 6.25 -22.83
N ARG A 242 7.34 5.96 -23.24
CA ARG A 242 7.71 5.78 -24.66
C ARG A 242 6.95 4.62 -25.31
N ALA A 243 6.69 3.56 -24.55
CA ALA A 243 5.94 2.40 -25.01
C ALA A 243 4.40 2.57 -24.91
N ASN A 244 3.92 3.70 -24.38
CA ASN A 244 2.51 3.96 -24.09
C ASN A 244 1.83 2.85 -23.27
N VAL A 245 2.48 2.43 -22.19
CA VAL A 245 1.95 1.47 -21.22
C VAL A 245 1.92 2.06 -19.81
N PHE A 246 1.25 1.38 -18.89
CA PHE A 246 1.29 1.65 -17.46
C PHE A 246 1.86 0.43 -16.73
N VAL A 247 2.82 0.67 -15.84
CA VAL A 247 3.33 -0.31 -14.88
C VAL A 247 2.31 -0.45 -13.75
N HIS A 248 1.67 -1.61 -13.66
CA HIS A 248 0.79 -1.95 -12.55
C HIS A 248 1.58 -2.74 -11.51
N VAL A 249 2.08 -2.06 -10.49
CA VAL A 249 2.88 -2.64 -9.41
C VAL A 249 2.02 -3.62 -8.60
N THR A 250 2.53 -4.85 -8.43
CA THR A 250 1.90 -5.91 -7.65
C THR A 250 2.68 -6.26 -6.38
N SER A 251 3.98 -5.94 -6.35
CA SER A 251 4.85 -5.99 -5.17
C SER A 251 6.04 -5.05 -5.35
N SER A 252 6.62 -4.55 -4.26
CA SER A 252 7.84 -3.72 -4.26
C SER A 252 8.75 -4.11 -3.09
N PHE A 253 9.07 -3.20 -2.16
CA PHE A 253 9.85 -3.54 -0.97
C PHE A 253 9.16 -4.61 -0.10
N ARG A 254 9.92 -5.62 0.33
CA ARG A 254 9.45 -6.71 1.19
C ARG A 254 10.31 -6.76 2.48
N THR A 255 9.68 -6.75 3.65
CA THR A 255 10.40 -6.99 4.92
C THR A 255 10.82 -8.46 5.13
N SER A 256 11.79 -8.75 5.99
CA SER A 256 12.05 -10.12 6.49
C SER A 256 11.18 -10.45 7.70
N ALA A 257 10.69 -11.69 7.77
CA ALA A 257 10.05 -12.25 8.96
C ALA A 257 11.12 -12.75 9.93
N ASN A 258 11.45 -11.98 10.96
CA ASN A 258 12.26 -12.51 12.06
C ASN A 258 11.63 -12.13 13.39
N VAL A 259 11.45 -13.15 14.22
CA VAL A 259 11.01 -13.10 15.61
C VAL A 259 12.18 -12.61 16.47
N ALA A 260 11.90 -11.86 17.55
CA ALA A 260 12.88 -11.33 18.52
C ALA A 260 13.79 -10.16 18.05
N GLY A 261 13.41 -9.39 17.04
CA GLY A 261 14.07 -8.10 16.72
C GLY A 261 15.46 -8.20 16.07
N ALA A 262 15.91 -9.39 15.68
CA ALA A 262 17.17 -9.59 14.97
C ALA A 262 16.97 -9.57 13.44
N ILE A 263 17.68 -8.68 12.72
CA ILE A 263 17.73 -8.70 11.24
C ILE A 263 18.70 -9.81 10.80
N VAL A 264 18.16 -11.01 10.56
CA VAL A 264 18.93 -12.14 10.03
C VAL A 264 18.99 -12.08 8.50
N LYS A 265 20.20 -12.10 7.94
CA LYS A 265 20.41 -12.10 6.49
C LYS A 265 19.74 -13.33 5.86
N PRO A 266 18.91 -13.16 4.82
CA PRO A 266 18.23 -14.29 4.17
C PRO A 266 19.22 -15.16 3.39
N ALA A 267 18.93 -16.46 3.28
CA ALA A 267 19.70 -17.39 2.47
C ALA A 267 19.74 -17.00 0.98
N THR A 268 18.67 -16.35 0.49
CA THR A 268 18.57 -15.79 -0.86
C THR A 268 18.54 -14.26 -0.82
N ARG A 269 19.52 -13.60 -1.44
CA ARG A 269 19.62 -12.12 -1.54
C ARG A 269 18.65 -11.55 -2.58
N SER A 270 17.37 -11.52 -2.23
CA SER A 270 16.32 -10.92 -3.06
C SER A 270 16.41 -9.40 -3.05
N ASN A 271 16.41 -8.76 -4.21
CA ASN A 271 16.44 -7.30 -4.32
C ASN A 271 15.17 -6.63 -3.75
N HIS A 272 14.04 -7.34 -3.67
CA HIS A 272 12.85 -6.83 -2.97
C HIS A 272 13.12 -6.56 -1.49
N MET A 273 13.99 -7.34 -0.85
CA MET A 273 14.30 -7.18 0.58
C MET A 273 15.23 -6.01 0.85
N ALA A 274 15.92 -5.53 -0.18
CA ALA A 274 16.65 -4.28 -0.16
C ALA A 274 15.81 -3.11 -0.72
N GLY A 275 14.59 -3.33 -1.23
CA GLY A 275 13.77 -2.28 -1.85
C GLY A 275 14.27 -1.83 -3.22
N HIS A 276 15.02 -2.70 -3.89
CA HIS A 276 15.64 -2.50 -5.20
C HIS A 276 14.97 -3.34 -6.30
N ALA A 277 13.70 -3.73 -6.11
CA ALA A 277 12.95 -4.49 -7.10
C ALA A 277 11.45 -4.22 -7.03
N ILE A 278 10.78 -4.42 -8.17
CA ILE A 278 9.33 -4.43 -8.29
C ILE A 278 8.85 -5.68 -9.02
N ASP A 279 7.66 -6.13 -8.65
CA ASP A 279 6.86 -7.01 -9.50
C ASP A 279 5.74 -6.20 -10.10
N MET A 280 5.41 -6.48 -11.36
CA MET A 280 4.43 -5.72 -12.09
C MET A 280 3.69 -6.55 -13.14
N ASN A 281 2.49 -6.08 -13.46
CA ASN A 281 1.83 -6.36 -14.72
C ASN A 281 1.93 -5.12 -15.62
N VAL A 282 1.76 -5.30 -16.93
CA VAL A 282 1.78 -4.18 -17.89
C VAL A 282 0.38 -3.90 -18.39
N VAL A 283 -0.13 -2.70 -18.15
CA VAL A 283 -1.43 -2.24 -18.63
C VAL A 283 -1.24 -1.48 -19.94
N TYR A 284 -1.96 -1.86 -20.99
CA TYR A 284 -1.84 -1.29 -22.34
C TYR A 284 -3.21 -1.05 -22.97
N ASP A 285 -3.22 -0.55 -24.21
CA ASP A 285 -4.44 -0.24 -24.97
C ASP A 285 -5.38 0.72 -24.20
N ASN A 286 -4.86 1.91 -23.86
CA ASN A 286 -5.58 2.94 -23.11
C ASN A 286 -6.21 2.42 -21.80
N LYS A 287 -5.47 1.57 -21.08
CA LYS A 287 -5.86 0.95 -19.81
C LYS A 287 -6.96 -0.11 -19.89
N LYS A 288 -7.22 -0.67 -21.07
CA LYS A 288 -8.26 -1.70 -21.26
C LYS A 288 -7.74 -3.12 -21.13
N GLN A 289 -6.43 -3.31 -21.33
CA GLN A 289 -5.82 -4.63 -21.36
C GLN A 289 -4.71 -4.75 -20.31
N LEU A 290 -4.52 -5.96 -19.79
CA LEU A 290 -3.52 -6.30 -18.78
C LEU A 290 -2.67 -7.46 -19.28
N ALA A 291 -1.37 -7.25 -19.42
CA ALA A 291 -0.39 -8.32 -19.58
C ALA A 291 0.11 -8.75 -18.21
N ASP A 292 -0.44 -9.86 -17.72
CA ASP A 292 -0.03 -10.52 -16.49
C ASP A 292 1.16 -11.48 -16.71
N SER A 293 1.54 -12.24 -15.68
CA SER A 293 2.63 -13.22 -15.77
C SER A 293 2.49 -14.21 -16.93
N LYS A 294 1.27 -14.62 -17.30
CA LYS A 294 1.02 -15.57 -18.40
C LYS A 294 1.29 -14.92 -19.76
N VAL A 295 0.95 -13.64 -19.91
CA VAL A 295 1.24 -12.89 -21.13
C VAL A 295 2.73 -12.57 -21.21
N LEU A 296 3.31 -12.02 -20.14
CA LEU A 296 4.72 -11.62 -20.12
C LEU A 296 5.68 -12.79 -20.34
N ALA A 297 5.32 -14.01 -19.88
CA ALA A 297 6.09 -15.23 -20.14
C ALA A 297 6.27 -15.59 -21.63
N LYS A 298 5.43 -15.02 -22.51
CA LYS A 298 5.46 -15.30 -23.97
C LYS A 298 6.38 -14.36 -24.74
N TYR A 299 7.06 -13.41 -24.10
CA TYR A 299 7.97 -12.49 -24.79
C TYR A 299 8.99 -13.25 -25.67
N PRO A 300 9.23 -12.81 -26.93
CA PRO A 300 8.76 -11.56 -27.54
C PRO A 300 7.36 -11.60 -28.17
N GLN A 301 6.65 -12.73 -28.12
CA GLN A 301 5.29 -12.91 -28.69
C GLN A 301 4.22 -12.32 -27.75
N VAL A 302 4.30 -11.02 -27.51
CA VAL A 302 3.38 -10.23 -26.69
C VAL A 302 2.88 -9.02 -27.50
N PRO A 303 1.79 -8.36 -27.07
CA PRO A 303 1.30 -7.14 -27.72
C PRO A 303 2.39 -6.10 -27.91
N GLU A 304 2.36 -5.37 -29.02
CA GLU A 304 3.46 -4.48 -29.42
C GLU A 304 3.87 -3.43 -28.35
N PRO A 305 2.95 -2.69 -27.70
CA PRO A 305 3.31 -1.78 -26.61
C PRO A 305 4.06 -2.47 -25.46
N VAL A 306 3.61 -3.67 -25.09
CA VAL A 306 4.24 -4.48 -24.03
C VAL A 306 5.63 -4.95 -24.48
N ARG A 307 5.76 -5.39 -25.74
CA ARG A 307 7.03 -5.82 -26.32
C ARG A 307 8.05 -4.69 -26.36
N LEU A 308 7.63 -3.48 -26.74
CA LEU A 308 8.49 -2.28 -26.75
C LEU A 308 8.98 -1.94 -25.35
N PHE A 309 8.08 -1.95 -24.36
CA PHE A 309 8.44 -1.71 -22.96
C PHE A 309 9.43 -2.75 -22.42
N ILE A 310 9.13 -4.05 -22.56
CA ILE A 310 10.03 -5.10 -22.06
C ILE A 310 11.37 -5.05 -22.79
N LYS A 311 11.38 -4.78 -24.11
CA LYS A 311 12.63 -4.60 -24.86
C LYS A 311 13.47 -3.46 -24.29
N SER A 312 12.88 -2.30 -23.99
CA SER A 312 13.64 -1.18 -23.44
C SER A 312 14.16 -1.45 -22.02
N ILE A 313 13.48 -2.29 -21.22
CA ILE A 313 14.03 -2.78 -19.94
C ILE A 313 15.21 -3.73 -20.18
N ILE A 314 15.12 -4.64 -21.15
CA ILE A 314 16.19 -5.61 -21.48
C ILE A 314 17.43 -4.90 -22.05
N ASP A 315 17.25 -3.89 -22.88
CA ASP A 315 18.34 -3.16 -23.53
C ASP A 315 19.04 -2.15 -22.59
N ASP A 316 18.45 -1.85 -21.43
CA ASP A 316 19.01 -0.90 -20.47
C ASP A 316 20.05 -1.58 -19.57
N PRO A 317 21.32 -1.12 -19.56
CA PRO A 317 22.40 -1.78 -18.82
C PRO A 317 22.25 -1.72 -17.30
N ASN A 318 21.39 -0.83 -16.77
CA ASN A 318 21.15 -0.67 -15.34
C ASN A 318 19.94 -1.47 -14.84
N LEU A 319 19.25 -2.18 -15.73
CA LEU A 319 18.04 -2.91 -15.43
C LEU A 319 18.20 -4.39 -15.73
N ARG A 320 17.45 -5.21 -15.01
CA ARG A 320 17.19 -6.59 -15.38
C ARG A 320 15.69 -6.85 -15.40
N TRP A 321 15.28 -7.63 -16.39
CA TRP A 321 13.95 -8.20 -16.43
C TRP A 321 14.00 -9.69 -16.07
N GLY A 322 13.17 -10.12 -15.13
CA GLY A 322 13.22 -11.47 -14.58
C GLY A 322 12.83 -12.58 -15.56
N GLY A 323 12.22 -12.25 -16.70
CA GLY A 323 12.01 -13.22 -17.79
C GLY A 323 13.31 -13.76 -18.41
N ASN A 324 14.44 -13.07 -18.20
CA ASN A 324 15.78 -13.51 -18.62
C ASN A 324 16.56 -14.25 -17.51
N PHE A 325 15.97 -14.42 -16.32
CA PHE A 325 16.63 -15.16 -15.24
C PHE A 325 16.62 -16.67 -15.50
N GLN A 326 17.53 -17.39 -14.85
CA GLN A 326 17.60 -18.86 -14.90
C GLN A 326 16.27 -19.48 -14.42
N ALA A 327 15.80 -19.05 -13.25
CA ALA A 327 14.43 -19.25 -12.82
C ALA A 327 13.59 -18.07 -13.30
N LYS A 328 12.82 -18.26 -14.38
CA LYS A 328 12.06 -17.20 -15.03
C LYS A 328 11.05 -16.57 -14.07
N ASP A 329 11.09 -15.25 -13.97
CA ASP A 329 10.13 -14.43 -13.24
C ASP A 329 9.70 -13.22 -14.11
N PRO A 330 8.77 -13.42 -15.05
CA PRO A 330 8.48 -12.43 -16.09
C PRO A 330 7.78 -11.16 -15.59
N VAL A 331 7.34 -11.12 -14.32
CA VAL A 331 6.75 -9.92 -13.70
C VAL A 331 7.80 -9.04 -13.01
N HIS A 332 9.03 -9.54 -12.86
CA HIS A 332 10.06 -8.93 -12.03
C HIS A 332 10.94 -7.96 -12.80
N ILE A 333 11.26 -6.81 -12.18
CA ILE A 333 12.29 -5.86 -12.63
C ILE A 333 13.13 -5.42 -11.43
N ASP A 334 14.45 -5.41 -11.59
CA ASP A 334 15.39 -4.89 -10.59
C ASP A 334 16.63 -4.20 -11.22
N ASP A 335 17.49 -3.61 -10.38
CA ASP A 335 18.73 -2.94 -10.78
C ASP A 335 20.00 -3.79 -10.55
N ASN A 336 19.85 -5.11 -10.43
CA ASN A 336 20.98 -6.03 -10.25
C ASN A 336 21.80 -5.82 -8.95
N LEU A 337 21.26 -5.12 -7.94
CA LEU A 337 21.98 -4.84 -6.68
C LEU A 337 22.63 -6.08 -6.04
N ASN A 338 21.95 -7.23 -6.08
CA ASN A 338 22.44 -8.49 -5.50
C ASN A 338 23.71 -9.09 -6.12
N GLN A 339 24.29 -8.49 -7.16
CA GLN A 339 25.65 -8.84 -7.62
C GLN A 339 26.74 -8.26 -6.71
N ASP A 340 26.49 -7.10 -6.10
CA ASP A 340 27.38 -6.53 -5.09
C ASP A 340 26.86 -6.93 -3.70
N LEU A 341 27.42 -8.03 -3.18
CA LEU A 341 26.96 -8.62 -1.92
C LEU A 341 27.14 -7.66 -0.73
N ALA A 342 28.20 -6.84 -0.75
CA ALA A 342 28.48 -5.90 0.33
C ALA A 342 27.48 -4.75 0.31
N ARG A 343 27.24 -4.17 -0.88
CA ARG A 343 26.25 -3.11 -1.06
C ARG A 343 24.83 -3.63 -0.79
N TRP A 344 24.51 -4.83 -1.25
CA TRP A 344 23.22 -5.46 -0.96
C TRP A 344 23.01 -5.64 0.54
N ASP A 345 23.99 -6.16 1.28
CA ASP A 345 23.90 -6.36 2.73
C ASP A 345 23.67 -5.01 3.46
N GLN A 346 24.35 -3.94 3.01
CA GLN A 346 24.16 -2.59 3.55
C GLN A 346 22.74 -2.06 3.31
N ARG A 347 22.23 -2.18 2.07
CA ARG A 347 20.89 -1.67 1.73
C ARG A 347 19.79 -2.51 2.37
N TYR A 348 19.96 -3.83 2.41
CA TYR A 348 19.09 -4.72 3.16
C TYR A 348 18.97 -4.27 4.62
N GLN A 349 20.09 -4.09 5.34
CA GLN A 349 20.03 -3.62 6.72
C GLN A 349 19.39 -2.24 6.87
N ALA A 350 19.73 -1.29 5.99
CA ALA A 350 19.16 0.06 6.02
C ALA A 350 17.63 0.02 5.87
N MET A 351 17.14 -0.75 4.91
CA MET A 351 15.72 -0.84 4.58
C MET A 351 14.93 -1.67 5.59
N GLN A 352 15.51 -2.77 6.10
CA GLN A 352 14.89 -3.55 7.18
C GLN A 352 14.86 -2.77 8.51
N LYS A 353 15.88 -1.95 8.79
CA LYS A 353 15.89 -1.08 9.97
C LYS A 353 14.86 0.06 9.83
N ALA A 354 14.77 0.67 8.65
CA ALA A 354 13.84 1.75 8.37
C ALA A 354 12.37 1.34 8.56
N VAL A 355 12.04 0.07 8.30
CA VAL A 355 10.68 -0.46 8.54
C VAL A 355 10.47 -0.97 9.98
N GLN A 356 11.51 -1.42 10.68
CA GLN A 356 11.41 -1.98 12.04
C GLN A 356 11.41 -0.93 13.15
N LEU A 357 12.26 0.09 13.05
CA LEU A 357 12.40 1.07 14.12
C LEU A 357 11.30 2.12 14.12
N GLY A 358 10.55 2.21 13.04
CA GLY A 358 9.87 3.45 12.74
C GLY A 358 10.87 4.57 12.48
N GLY A 359 10.84 5.12 11.27
CA GLY A 359 11.65 6.28 10.91
C GLY A 359 11.42 7.48 11.83
#